data_AF-A0A9P1D3E2-F1
#
_entry.id   AF-A0A9P1D3E2-F1
#
_cell.length_a   1.000
_cell.length_b   1.000
_cell.length_c   1.000
_cell.angle_alpha   90.00
_cell.angle_beta   90.00
_cell.angle_gamma   90.00
#
_symmetry.space_group_name_H-M   'P 1'
#
loop_
_entity.id
_entity.type
_entity.pdbx_description
1 polymer ?
#
loop_
_entity_poly.entity_id
_entity_poly.type
_entity_poly.pdbx_seq_one_letter_code
_entity_poly.pdbx_strand_id
1 'polypeptide(L)'
;MVVRVDRDFCRWLEHQGLHVLVFDASAPSAGASEEQIGLIGEVHVPLLQLLSSRTARVQGNYPLHRPGTQSPVGYIEIAIGWQDDPTSVVAGAGDALEPQGTA
;
A
#
# COMPACT_ATOMS: atom_id res chain seq x y z
N MET A 1 16.72 -6.36 14.24
CA MET A 1 15.53 -5.52 13.99
C MET A 1 14.35 -6.46 13.83
N VAL A 2 13.31 -6.32 14.65
CA VAL A 2 12.10 -7.16 14.58
C VAL A 2 10.99 -6.23 14.16
N VAL A 3 10.49 -6.40 12.94
CA VAL A 3 9.37 -5.61 12.43
C VAL A 3 8.09 -6.11 13.09
N ARG A 4 7.36 -5.23 13.78
CA ARG A 4 6.07 -5.59 14.38
C ARG A 4 4.94 -5.19 13.44
N VAL A 5 4.45 -6.17 12.70
CA VAL A 5 3.33 -5.99 11.78
C VAL A 5 2.06 -6.55 12.39
N ASP A 6 0.98 -5.76 12.40
CA ASP A 6 -0.32 -6.19 12.87
C ASP A 6 -0.90 -7.31 11.99
N ARG A 7 -1.65 -8.24 12.60
CA ARG A 7 -2.19 -9.43 11.92
C ARG A 7 -3.18 -9.05 10.81
N ASP A 8 -3.97 -8.00 11.00
CA ASP A 8 -4.95 -7.58 10.00
C ASP A 8 -4.25 -6.92 8.81
N PHE A 9 -3.12 -6.22 9.03
CA PHE A 9 -2.27 -5.76 7.94
C PHE A 9 -1.63 -6.92 7.17
N CYS A 10 -1.13 -7.95 7.84
CA CYS A 10 -0.61 -9.15 7.18
C CYS A 10 -1.66 -9.81 6.28
N ARG A 11 -2.91 -9.96 6.77
CA ARG A 11 -4.03 -10.50 5.99
C ARG A 11 -4.43 -9.60 4.82
N TRP A 12 -4.42 -8.29 5.03
CA TRP A 12 -4.73 -7.32 3.98
C TRP A 12 -3.75 -7.46 2.81
N LEU A 13 -2.45 -7.62 3.11
CA LEU A 13 -1.40 -7.83 2.10
C LEU A 13 -1.49 -9.13 1.31
N GLU A 14 -2.22 -10.16 1.80
CA GLU A 14 -2.44 -11.41 1.07
C GLU A 14 -3.39 -11.25 -0.12
N HIS A 15 -4.27 -10.25 -0.05
CA HIS A 15 -5.33 -10.02 -1.03
C HIS A 15 -5.24 -8.69 -1.77
N GLN A 16 -4.46 -7.76 -1.24
CA GLN A 16 -4.35 -6.39 -1.74
C GLN A 16 -2.89 -5.97 -1.91
N GLY A 17 -2.69 -4.86 -2.61
CA GLY A 17 -1.38 -4.25 -2.81
C GLY A 17 -1.51 -2.74 -2.90
N LEU A 18 -0.45 -2.08 -3.36
CA LEU A 18 -0.50 -0.65 -3.67
C LEU A 18 -0.96 -0.46 -5.11
N HIS A 19 -2.10 0.21 -5.31
CA HIS A 19 -2.54 0.65 -6.63
C HIS A 19 -2.08 2.09 -6.86
N VAL A 20 -1.36 2.33 -7.95
CA VAL A 20 -0.83 3.65 -8.31
C VAL A 20 -1.46 4.06 -9.64
N LEU A 21 -2.02 5.28 -9.65
CA LEU A 21 -2.58 5.94 -10.82
C LEU A 21 -1.63 7.08 -11.23
N VAL A 22 -1.23 7.10 -12.49
CA VAL A 22 -0.35 8.13 -13.04
C VAL A 22 -1.14 8.99 -14.01
N PHE A 23 -1.18 10.29 -13.74
CA PHE A 23 -1.94 11.26 -14.52
C PHE A 23 -1.04 12.28 -15.20
N ASP A 24 -1.54 12.87 -16.29
CA ASP A 24 -0.88 13.98 -16.95
C ASP A 24 -1.16 15.30 -16.20
N ALA A 25 -0.12 15.85 -15.57
CA ALA A 25 -0.22 17.10 -14.82
C ALA A 25 -0.48 18.35 -15.70
N SER A 26 -0.42 18.23 -17.04
CA SER A 26 -0.83 19.30 -17.95
C SER A 26 -2.36 19.42 -18.09
N ALA A 27 -3.12 18.48 -17.54
CA ALA A 27 -4.57 18.54 -17.51
C ALA A 27 -5.07 19.57 -16.48
N PRO A 28 -6.13 20.34 -16.80
CA PRO A 28 -6.62 21.43 -15.95
C PRO A 28 -7.07 20.90 -14.59
N SER A 29 -6.46 21.42 -13.51
CA SER A 29 -6.51 20.85 -12.15
C SER A 29 -7.71 21.27 -11.28
N ALA A 30 -8.66 22.07 -11.80
CA ALA A 30 -9.82 22.53 -11.03
C ALA A 30 -11.14 22.02 -11.64
N GLY A 31 -11.79 21.09 -10.93
CA GLY A 31 -13.11 20.55 -11.31
C GLY A 31 -13.09 19.50 -12.42
N ALA A 32 -11.90 19.05 -12.83
CA ALA A 32 -11.77 18.02 -13.86
C ALA A 32 -12.08 16.61 -13.30
N SER A 33 -12.87 15.83 -14.03
CA SER A 33 -13.03 14.39 -13.73
C SER A 33 -11.73 13.63 -13.97
N GLU A 34 -11.53 12.46 -13.37
CA GLU A 34 -10.34 11.63 -13.59
C GLU A 34 -10.08 11.31 -15.09
N GLU A 35 -11.16 11.25 -15.88
CA GLU A 35 -11.12 11.11 -17.34
C GLU A 35 -10.56 12.36 -18.04
N GLN A 36 -10.80 13.55 -17.47
CA GLN A 36 -10.29 14.83 -17.96
C GLN A 36 -8.85 15.10 -17.50
N ILE A 37 -8.42 14.50 -16.39
CA ILE A 37 -7.04 14.60 -15.87
C ILE A 37 -6.07 13.70 -16.68
N GLY A 38 -6.57 12.93 -17.65
CA GLY A 38 -5.74 12.20 -18.61
C GLY A 38 -4.90 11.10 -17.93
N LEU A 39 -5.54 9.98 -17.57
CA LEU A 39 -4.84 8.82 -17.04
C LEU A 39 -3.79 8.32 -18.05
N ILE A 40 -2.51 8.45 -17.68
CA ILE A 40 -1.39 7.91 -18.45
C ILE A 40 -1.42 6.39 -18.34
N GLY A 41 -1.51 5.87 -17.12
CA GLY A 41 -1.63 4.46 -16.83
C GLY A 41 -1.71 4.18 -15.34
N GLU A 42 -1.97 2.92 -15.02
CA GLU A 42 -2.10 2.41 -13.66
C GLU A 42 -1.21 1.19 -13.45
N VAL A 43 -0.90 0.91 -12.18
CA VAL A 43 -0.08 -0.23 -11.81
C VAL A 43 -0.42 -0.74 -10.42
N HIS A 44 -0.42 -2.07 -10.27
CA HIS A 44 -0.63 -2.75 -9.00
C HIS A 44 0.69 -3.34 -8.52
N VAL A 45 1.16 -2.86 -7.37
CA VAL A 45 2.41 -3.31 -6.74
C VAL A 45 2.08 -4.29 -5.63
N PRO A 46 2.47 -5.57 -5.75
CA PRO A 46 2.28 -6.56 -4.71
C PRO A 46 3.20 -6.25 -3.52
N LEU A 47 2.61 -6.14 -2.34
CA LEU A 47 3.31 -5.74 -1.11
C LEU A 47 3.62 -6.93 -0.19
N LEU A 48 3.18 -8.14 -0.52
CA LEU A 48 3.43 -9.35 0.27
C LEU A 48 4.92 -9.59 0.55
N GLN A 49 5.78 -9.18 -0.38
CA GLN A 49 7.24 -9.26 -0.23
C GLN A 49 7.78 -8.42 0.92
N LEU A 50 7.06 -7.40 1.41
CA LEU A 50 7.46 -6.66 2.62
C LEU A 50 7.55 -7.57 3.85
N LEU A 51 6.69 -8.58 3.95
CA LEU A 51 6.64 -9.51 5.08
C LEU A 51 7.80 -10.52 5.09
N SER A 52 8.28 -10.91 3.90
CA SER A 52 9.39 -11.87 3.75
C SER A 52 10.76 -11.20 3.57
N SER A 53 10.78 -9.91 3.24
CA SER A 53 12.00 -9.13 3.04
C SER A 53 12.73 -8.92 4.36
N ARG A 54 14.00 -9.34 4.43
CA ARG A 54 14.86 -9.12 5.62
C ARG A 54 15.06 -7.65 5.95
N THR A 55 14.92 -6.78 4.96
CA THR A 55 15.03 -5.31 5.09
C THR A 55 13.68 -4.63 5.06
N ALA A 56 12.58 -5.40 5.08
CA ALA A 56 11.21 -4.91 4.97
C ALA A 56 11.03 -3.92 3.81
N ARG A 57 11.63 -4.24 2.66
CA ARG A 57 11.65 -3.38 1.47
C ARG A 57 11.26 -4.17 0.22
N VAL A 58 10.49 -3.51 -0.65
CA VAL A 58 10.14 -3.92 -2.01
C VAL A 58 10.66 -2.85 -2.95
N GLN A 59 11.33 -3.26 -4.04
CA GLN A 59 11.76 -2.35 -5.09
C GLN A 59 11.68 -3.06 -6.43
N GLY A 60 11.15 -2.37 -7.43
CA GLY A 60 11.01 -2.93 -8.77
C GLY A 60 10.61 -1.91 -9.82
N ASN A 61 10.76 -2.32 -11.07
CA ASN A 61 10.21 -1.64 -12.23
C ASN A 61 8.87 -2.28 -12.56
N TYR A 62 7.81 -1.50 -12.50
CA TYR A 62 6.46 -2.00 -12.73
C TYR A 62 5.89 -1.41 -14.02
N PRO A 63 5.30 -2.23 -14.90
CA PRO A 63 4.69 -1.75 -16.13
C PRO A 63 3.42 -0.94 -15.82
N LEU A 64 3.29 0.22 -16.45
CA LEU A 64 2.06 1.00 -16.47
C LEU A 64 1.14 0.46 -17.56
N HIS A 65 -0.10 0.16 -17.20
CA HIS A 65 -1.12 -0.29 -18.14
C HIS A 65 -2.24 0.74 -18.23
N ARG A 66 -2.82 0.95 -19.41
CA ARG A 66 -4.07 1.71 -19.53
C ARG A 66 -5.25 0.72 -19.51
N PRO A 67 -6.38 1.06 -18.86
CA PRO A 67 -7.59 0.26 -18.95
C PRO A 67 -7.92 -0.08 -20.41
N GLY A 68 -8.17 -1.36 -20.70
CA GLY A 68 -8.48 -1.85 -22.05
C GLY A 68 -7.26 -2.08 -22.96
N THR A 69 -6.03 -1.87 -22.48
CA THR A 69 -4.80 -2.17 -23.23
C THR A 69 -4.02 -3.30 -22.59
N GLN A 70 -3.46 -4.21 -23.39
CA GLN A 70 -2.62 -5.30 -22.91
C GLN A 70 -1.14 -4.93 -22.86
N SER A 71 -0.71 -4.03 -23.76
CA SER A 71 0.68 -3.59 -23.82
C SER A 71 0.96 -2.49 -22.78
N PRO A 72 2.13 -2.51 -22.13
CA PRO A 72 2.52 -1.45 -21.22
C PRO A 72 2.76 -0.15 -21.98
N VAL A 73 2.29 0.97 -21.42
CA VAL A 73 2.54 2.32 -21.96
C VAL A 73 3.86 2.92 -21.46
N GLY A 74 4.46 2.30 -20.45
CA GLY A 74 5.72 2.71 -19.84
C GLY A 74 6.05 1.87 -18.62
N TYR A 75 7.10 2.26 -17.91
CA TYR A 75 7.52 1.62 -16.65
C TYR A 75 7.72 2.69 -15.59
N ILE A 76 7.38 2.36 -14.35
CA ILE A 76 7.67 3.18 -13.17
C ILE A 76 8.54 2.39 -12.20
N GLU A 77 9.61 3.02 -11.71
CA GLU A 77 10.40 2.47 -10.62
C GLU A 77 9.72 2.83 -9.30
N ILE A 78 9.39 1.83 -8.49
CA ILE A 78 8.76 2.01 -7.18
C ILE A 78 9.63 1.31 -6.13
N ALA A 79 9.94 2.03 -5.05
CA ALA A 79 10.63 1.50 -3.88
C ALA A 79 9.80 1.82 -2.63
N ILE A 80 9.41 0.78 -1.91
CA ILE A 80 8.59 0.85 -0.69
C ILE A 80 9.37 0.19 0.43
N GLY A 81 9.58 0.92 1.51
CA GLY A 81 10.23 0.42 2.72
C GLY A 81 9.29 0.57 3.92
N TRP A 82 9.29 -0.43 4.78
CA TRP A 82 8.65 -0.35 6.08
C TRP A 82 9.65 0.14 7.12
N GLN A 83 9.23 1.09 7.95
CA GLN A 83 9.99 1.59 9.08
C GLN A 83 9.10 1.52 10.31
N ASP A 84 9.50 0.74 11.31
CA ASP A 84 8.88 0.81 12.63
C ASP A 84 9.23 2.16 13.25
N ASP A 85 8.21 2.95 13.58
CA ASP A 85 8.38 4.08 14.48
C ASP A 85 8.31 3.55 15.93
N PRO A 86 9.41 3.62 16.71
CA PRO A 86 9.44 3.14 18.08
C PRO A 86 8.49 3.90 19.02
N THR A 87 7.96 5.06 18.60
CA THR A 87 6.97 5.85 19.36
C THR A 87 5.52 5.48 19.04
N SER A 88 5.29 4.71 17.98
CA SER A 88 3.97 4.23 17.58
C SER A 88 3.57 3.02 18.43
N VAL A 89 3.16 3.27 19.67
CA VAL A 89 2.49 2.27 20.50
C VAL A 89 1.06 2.13 19.99
N VAL A 90 0.75 1.04 19.30
CA VAL A 90 -0.64 0.63 19.09
C VAL A 90 -1.23 0.40 20.47
N ALA A 91 -2.13 1.27 20.90
CA ALA A 91 -3.02 1.03 22.02
C ALA A 91 -3.97 -0.10 21.62
N GLY A 92 -3.44 -1.33 21.58
CA GLY A 92 -4.27 -2.53 21.54
C GLY A 92 -5.04 -2.52 22.84
N ALA A 93 -6.36 -2.40 22.73
CA ALA A 93 -7.30 -2.67 23.80
C ALA A 93 -6.99 -4.07 24.35
N GLY A 94 -6.16 -4.12 25.39
CA GLY A 94 -6.10 -5.26 26.28
C GLY A 94 -7.47 -5.36 26.89
N ASP A 95 -8.10 -6.51 26.68
CA ASP A 95 -9.28 -6.99 27.40
C ASP A 95 -9.43 -6.27 28.75
N ALA A 96 -10.42 -5.39 28.84
CA ALA A 96 -11.01 -5.08 30.12
C ALA A 96 -11.69 -6.38 30.57
N LEU A 97 -10.90 -7.27 31.17
CA LEU A 97 -11.38 -8.32 32.06
C LEU A 97 -12.25 -7.61 33.10
N GLU A 98 -13.57 -7.67 32.90
CA GLU A 98 -14.51 -7.45 33.98
C GLU A 98 -14.07 -8.34 35.14
N PRO A 99 -13.86 -7.82 36.36
CA PRO A 99 -13.68 -8.68 37.51
C PRO A 99 -15.00 -9.43 37.73
N GLN A 100 -15.05 -10.68 37.26
CA GLN A 100 -16.02 -11.65 37.73
C GLN A 100 -15.74 -11.95 39.20
N GLY A 101 -16.41 -11.21 40.08
CA GLY A 101 -16.94 -11.64 41.38
C GLY A 101 -15.97 -11.79 42.55
N THR A 102 -16.40 -11.30 43.72
CA THR A 102 -16.42 -12.09 44.95
C THR A 102 -17.46 -11.53 45.92
N ALA A 103 -18.38 -12.43 46.32
CA ALA A 103 -19.10 -12.56 47.59
C ALA A 103 -19.91 -11.38 48.15
#